data_AF-A0A385Z6C5-F1
#
_entry.id   AF-A0A385Z6C5-F1
#
_cell.length_a   1.000
_cell.length_b   1.000
_cell.length_c   1.000
_cell.angle_alpha   90.00
_cell.angle_beta   90.00
_cell.angle_gamma   90.00
#
_symmetry.space_group_name_H-M   'P 1'
#
loop_
_entity.id
_entity.type
_entity.pdbx_description
1 polymer ?
#
loop_
_entity_poly.entity_id
_entity_poly.type
_entity_poly.pdbx_seq_one_letter_code
_entity_poly.pdbx_strand_id
1 'polypeptide(L)'
;MYDANLLLAWLEARKIQAVIPPKTNRVEQRSSDWYLYKERHVVECLFSKLKYYRRIATRFEKKASHFKSMLAFAAVLLWLR
;
A
#
# COMPACT_ATOMS: atom_id res chain seq x y z
N MET A 1 2.95 8.73 21.40
CA MET A 1 2.87 8.20 20.02
C MET A 1 3.40 9.28 19.10
N TYR A 2 4.64 9.12 18.66
CA TYR A 2 5.36 10.07 17.84
C TYR A 2 4.84 10.01 16.38
N ASP A 3 4.91 11.15 15.68
CA ASP A 3 5.03 11.25 14.21
C ASP A 3 3.82 11.14 13.26
N ALA A 4 2.58 10.88 13.70
CA ALA A 4 1.46 10.93 12.74
C ALA A 4 1.21 12.35 12.20
N ASN A 5 1.43 13.39 13.03
CA ASN A 5 1.17 14.77 12.65
C ASN A 5 2.18 15.30 11.62
N LEU A 6 3.46 14.92 11.72
CA LEU A 6 4.48 15.31 10.76
C LEU A 6 4.22 14.66 9.40
N LEU A 7 3.82 13.38 9.39
CA LEU A 7 3.39 12.72 8.16
C LEU A 7 2.18 13.42 7.53
N LEU A 8 1.19 13.80 8.33
CA LEU A 8 0.01 14.51 7.82
C LEU A 8 0.35 15.89 7.28
N ALA A 9 1.16 16.67 7.98
CA ALA A 9 1.63 17.98 7.52
C ALA A 9 2.45 17.85 6.22
N TRP A 10 3.26 16.80 6.10
CA TRP A 10 4.01 16.51 4.89
C TRP A 10 3.12 16.09 3.71
N LEU A 11 2.05 15.33 3.96
CA LEU A 11 1.05 14.95 2.95
C LEU A 11 0.26 16.18 2.48
N GLU A 12 -0.15 17.02 3.42
CA GLU A 12 -0.89 18.26 3.17
C GLU A 12 -0.05 19.25 2.34
N ALA A 13 1.23 19.43 2.68
CA ALA A 13 2.18 20.23 1.90
C ALA A 13 2.31 19.76 0.43
N ARG A 14 2.02 18.48 0.16
CA ARG A 14 2.07 17.87 -1.18
C ARG A 14 0.71 17.73 -1.83
N LYS A 15 -0.35 18.27 -1.20
CA LYS A 15 -1.74 18.13 -1.64
C LYS A 15 -2.17 16.66 -1.79
N ILE A 16 -1.61 15.76 -0.98
CA ILE A 16 -1.96 14.34 -0.95
C ILE A 16 -3.02 14.14 0.12
N GLN A 17 -4.19 13.61 -0.25
CA GLN A 17 -5.24 13.31 0.71
C GLN A 17 -4.88 12.09 1.56
N ALA A 18 -4.83 12.29 2.88
CA ALA A 18 -4.54 11.22 3.83
C ALA A 18 -5.83 10.42 4.15
N VAL A 19 -6.05 9.31 3.45
CA VAL A 19 -7.18 8.40 3.69
C VAL A 19 -6.82 7.33 4.75
N ILE A 20 -6.04 7.72 5.75
CA ILE A 20 -5.60 6.82 6.83
C ILE A 20 -6.43 7.15 8.07
N PRO A 21 -7.26 6.22 8.56
CA PRO A 21 -8.14 6.48 9.68
C PRO A 21 -7.32 6.84 10.94
N PRO A 22 -7.77 7.81 11.75
CA PRO A 22 -7.14 8.11 13.02
C PRO A 22 -7.27 6.92 13.98
N LYS A 23 -6.33 6.81 14.93
CA LYS A 23 -6.51 5.86 16.04
C LYS A 23 -7.68 6.29 16.91
N THR A 24 -8.42 5.30 17.42
CA THR A 24 -9.55 5.50 18.33
C THR A 24 -9.17 6.30 19.58
N ASN A 25 -7.94 6.15 20.09
CA ASN A 25 -7.46 6.84 21.29
C ASN A 25 -6.88 8.25 21.00
N ARG A 26 -7.11 8.84 19.82
CA ARG A 26 -6.65 10.20 19.50
C ARG A 26 -7.61 11.22 20.08
N VAL A 27 -7.06 12.27 20.72
CA VAL A 27 -7.82 13.39 21.30
C VAL A 27 -8.63 14.10 20.23
N GLU A 28 -7.99 14.44 19.11
CA GLU A 28 -8.67 14.99 17.94
C GLU A 28 -8.97 13.90 16.91
N GLN A 29 -10.23 13.54 16.79
CA GLN A 29 -10.72 12.65 15.74
C GLN A 29 -10.76 13.41 14.41
N ARG A 30 -10.25 12.76 13.36
CA ARG A 30 -10.30 13.27 11.99
C ARG A 30 -11.38 12.52 11.24
N SER A 31 -12.15 13.22 10.41
CA SER A 31 -12.98 12.56 9.42
C SER A 31 -12.05 11.85 8.40
N SER A 32 -12.38 10.62 8.06
CA SER A 32 -11.68 9.86 7.04
C SER A 32 -12.73 9.17 6.19
N ASP A 33 -12.50 9.17 4.88
CA ASP A 33 -13.39 8.49 3.96
C ASP A 33 -13.20 6.97 4.09
N TRP A 34 -14.14 6.34 4.79
CA TRP A 34 -14.13 4.90 5.01
C TRP A 34 -14.38 4.09 3.74
N TYR A 35 -15.09 4.66 2.77
CA TYR A 35 -15.35 4.01 1.50
C TYR A 35 -14.04 3.91 0.71
N LEU A 36 -13.33 5.03 0.58
CA LEU A 36 -12.03 5.08 -0.07
C LEU A 36 -10.96 4.27 0.68
N TYR A 37 -11.01 4.25 2.01
CA TYR A 37 -10.13 3.37 2.81
C TYR A 37 -10.38 1.89 2.53
N LYS A 38 -11.63 1.48 2.23
CA LYS A 38 -11.98 0.10 1.93
C LYS A 38 -11.40 -0.37 0.60
N GLU A 39 -11.32 0.51 -0.41
CA GLU A 39 -10.73 0.18 -1.72
C GLU A 39 -9.25 -0.22 -1.60
N ARG A 40 -8.53 0.34 -0.62
CA ARG A 40 -7.15 -0.04 -0.27
C ARG A 40 -7.00 -1.54 -0.02
N HIS A 41 -8.03 -2.19 0.53
CA HIS A 41 -7.99 -3.62 0.84
C HIS A 41 -7.78 -4.48 -0.42
N VAL A 42 -8.33 -4.06 -1.57
CA VAL A 42 -8.17 -4.79 -2.84
C VAL A 42 -6.70 -4.78 -3.26
N VAL A 43 -6.04 -3.63 -3.11
CA VAL A 43 -4.62 -3.46 -3.39
C VAL A 43 -3.76 -4.28 -2.42
N GLU A 44 -4.08 -4.28 -1.12
CA GLU A 44 -3.39 -5.11 -0.13
C GLU A 44 -3.54 -6.61 -0.40
N CYS A 45 -4.73 -7.05 -0.80
CA CYS A 45 -5.00 -8.43 -1.20
C CYS A 45 -4.15 -8.82 -2.42
N LEU A 46 -4.07 -7.95 -3.43
CA LEU A 46 -3.20 -8.16 -4.58
C LEU A 46 -1.74 -8.37 -4.16
N PHE A 47 -1.20 -7.47 -3.32
CA PHE A 47 0.17 -7.62 -2.82
C PHE A 47 0.37 -8.89 -1.98
N SER A 48 -0.62 -9.29 -1.20
CA SER A 48 -0.57 -10.53 -0.41
C SER A 48 -0.48 -11.74 -1.33
N LYS A 49 -1.25 -11.77 -2.42
CA LYS A 49 -1.17 -12.83 -3.45
C LYS A 49 0.18 -12.80 -4.18
N LEU A 50 0.69 -11.63 -4.53
CA LEU A 50 2.02 -11.50 -5.17
C LEU A 50 3.15 -11.99 -4.26
N LYS A 51 3.05 -11.78 -2.95
CA LYS A 51 4.01 -12.26 -1.96
C LYS A 51 3.98 -13.78 -1.75
N TYR A 52 2.94 -14.49 -2.24
CA TYR A 52 2.95 -15.95 -2.27
C TYR A 52 4.11 -16.49 -3.12
N TYR A 53 4.47 -15.78 -4.19
CA TYR A 53 5.64 -16.10 -5.00
C TYR A 53 6.92 -15.72 -4.25
N ARG A 54 7.61 -16.71 -3.66
CA ARG A 54 8.85 -16.52 -2.88
C ARG A 54 9.87 -15.63 -3.58
N ARG A 55 10.06 -15.79 -4.89
CA ARG A 55 11.00 -15.00 -5.71
C ARG A 55 10.69 -13.49 -5.69
N ILE A 56 9.41 -13.13 -5.66
CA ILE A 56 8.94 -11.74 -5.56
C ILE A 56 9.08 -11.25 -4.12
N ALA A 57 8.62 -12.04 -3.15
CA ALA A 57 8.66 -11.68 -1.73
C ALA A 57 10.08 -11.40 -1.22
N THR A 58 11.07 -12.19 -1.65
CA THR A 58 12.47 -12.01 -1.25
C THR A 58 13.25 -11.07 -2.18
N ARG A 59 12.60 -10.48 -3.20
CA ARG A 59 13.23 -9.64 -4.22
C ARG A 59 14.51 -10.28 -4.77
N PHE A 60 14.39 -11.51 -5.26
CA PHE A 60 15.55 -12.31 -5.68
C PHE A 60 16.33 -11.69 -6.85
N GLU A 61 15.64 -10.94 -7.72
CA GLU A 61 16.26 -10.31 -8.89
C GLU A 61 17.20 -9.16 -8.49
N LYS A 62 18.47 -9.26 -8.90
CA LYS A 62 19.48 -8.20 -8.68
C LYS A 62 19.22 -6.94 -9.50
N LYS A 63 18.67 -7.09 -10.71
CA LYS A 63 18.36 -5.98 -11.63
C LYS A 63 16.90 -5.56 -11.47
N ALA A 64 16.67 -4.25 -11.39
CA ALA A 64 15.33 -3.68 -11.32
C ALA A 64 14.47 -4.03 -12.55
N SER A 65 15.07 -4.11 -13.74
CA SER A 65 14.40 -4.53 -14.97
C SER A 65 13.85 -5.95 -14.87
N HIS A 66 14.67 -6.89 -14.40
CA HIS A 66 14.24 -8.29 -14.23
C HIS A 66 13.16 -8.42 -13.17
N PHE A 67 13.28 -7.70 -12.05
CA PHE A 67 12.24 -7.69 -11.02
C PHE A 67 10.91 -7.19 -11.58
N LYS A 68 10.93 -6.13 -12.38
CA LYS A 68 9.73 -5.59 -13.05
C LYS A 68 9.11 -6.62 -13.99
N SER A 69 9.90 -7.31 -14.81
CA SER A 69 9.40 -8.36 -15.69
C SER A 69 8.79 -9.54 -14.92
N MET A 70 9.42 -9.97 -13.82
CA MET A 70 8.89 -11.02 -12.95
C MET A 70 7.57 -10.61 -12.29
N LEU A 71 7.47 -9.35 -11.85
CA LEU A 71 6.25 -8.79 -11.27
C LEU A 71 5.11 -8.75 -12.29
N ALA A 72 5.39 -8.30 -13.52
CA ALA A 72 4.43 -8.29 -14.61
C ALA A 72 3.97 -9.72 -14.96
N PHE A 73 4.91 -10.67 -15.03
CA PHE A 73 4.59 -12.08 -15.27
C PHE A 73 3.67 -12.65 -14.19
N ALA A 74 3.97 -12.42 -12.91
CA ALA A 74 3.10 -12.87 -11.82
C ALA A 74 1.74 -12.18 -11.81
N ALA A 75 1.66 -10.90 -12.21
CA ALA A 75 0.40 -10.19 -12.37
C ALA A 75 -0.46 -10.82 -13.48
N VAL A 76 0.14 -11.20 -14.61
CA VAL A 76 -0.57 -11.91 -15.69
C VAL A 76 -1.07 -13.28 -15.22
N LEU A 77 -0.25 -14.06 -14.51
CA LEU A 77 -0.68 -15.34 -13.94
C LEU A 77 -1.83 -15.18 -12.95
N LEU A 78 -1.82 -14.12 -12.16
CA LEU A 78 -2.90 -13.83 -11.22
C LEU A 78 -4.18 -13.38 -11.94
N TRP A 79 -4.06 -12.71 -13.08
CA TRP A 79 -5.19 -12.29 -13.92
C TRP A 79 -5.85 -13.47 -14.65
N LEU A 80 -5.05 -14.44 -15.10
CA LEU A 80 -5.53 -15.64 -15.80
C LEU A 80 -6.18 -16.70 -14.88
N ARG A 81 -6.09 -16.50 -13.57
CA ARG A 81 -6.66 -17.40 -12.56
C ARG A 81 -8.11 -17.03 -12.26
#